data_AF-A0A953SIR3-F1
#
_entry.id   AF-A0A953SIR3-F1
#
_cell.length_a   1.000
_cell.length_b   1.000
_cell.length_c   1.000
_cell.angle_alpha   90.00
_cell.angle_beta   90.00
_cell.angle_gamma   90.00
#
_symmetry.space_group_name_H-M   'P 1'
#
loop_
_entity.id
_entity.type
_entity.pdbx_description
1 polymer ?
#
loop_
_entity_poly.entity_id
_entity_poly.type
_entity_poly.pdbx_seq_one_letter_code
_entity_poly.pdbx_strand_id
1 'polypeptide(L)'
;MIAKIGFRISRVFERTAPDPFVLAVLLTMITAVLALTLGTFPGKAEGESRVLYLLDSWRAGDGLWRFLAFGMQMCLILVTGHALASSGPIRKLIDALAAMPKSGGGAAAMIGLVAVVFGLVNWGLGLIVGALLARDVG
;
A
#
# COMPACT_ATOMS: atom_id res chain seq x y z
N MET A 1 28.91 -1.58 -0.30
CA MET A 1 28.66 -0.91 -1.60
C MET A 1 27.16 -0.79 -1.90
N ILE A 2 26.37 -1.86 -1.77
CA ILE A 2 24.91 -1.88 -2.00
C ILE A 2 24.15 -0.85 -1.14
N ALA A 3 24.44 -0.77 0.16
CA ALA A 3 23.78 0.19 1.06
C ALA A 3 23.97 1.66 0.61
N LYS A 4 25.17 2.04 0.14
CA LYS A 4 25.45 3.40 -0.36
C LYS A 4 24.62 3.75 -1.60
N ILE A 5 24.37 2.77 -2.48
CA ILE A 5 23.52 2.97 -3.65
C ILE A 5 22.06 3.12 -3.22
N GLY A 6 21.58 2.26 -2.32
CA GLY A 6 20.23 2.35 -1.76
C GLY A 6 19.93 3.72 -1.14
N PHE A 7 20.84 4.24 -0.32
CA PHE A 7 20.69 5.57 0.28
C PHE A 7 20.69 6.71 -0.73
N ARG A 8 21.43 6.60 -1.84
CA ARG A 8 21.38 7.62 -2.90
C ARG A 8 20.04 7.61 -3.62
N ILE A 9 19.52 6.42 -3.93
CA ILE A 9 18.24 6.27 -4.62
C ILE A 9 17.10 6.78 -3.74
N SER A 10 17.03 6.37 -2.47
CA SER A 10 15.96 6.83 -1.56
C SER A 10 16.02 8.34 -1.37
N ARG A 11 17.20 8.95 -1.21
CA ARG A 11 17.33 10.40 -1.06
C ARG A 11 16.84 11.18 -2.27
N VAL A 12 17.10 10.69 -3.49
CA VAL A 12 16.59 11.33 -4.71
C VAL A 12 15.07 11.19 -4.74
N PHE A 13 14.57 9.96 -4.56
CA PHE A 13 13.14 9.68 -4.61
C PHE A 13 12.34 10.48 -3.58
N GLU A 14 12.76 10.49 -2.31
CA GLU A 14 12.11 11.24 -1.23
C GLU A 14 12.06 12.75 -1.50
N ARG A 15 13.01 13.28 -2.27
CA ARG A 15 13.05 14.71 -2.63
C ARG A 15 12.26 15.07 -3.88
N THR A 16 12.06 14.10 -4.79
CA THR A 16 11.42 14.35 -6.08
C THR A 16 10.00 13.82 -6.17
N ALA A 17 9.67 12.79 -5.39
CA ALA A 17 8.35 12.17 -5.43
C ALA A 17 7.32 13.13 -4.80
N PRO A 18 6.34 13.61 -5.57
CA PRO A 18 5.23 14.35 -5.00
C PRO A 18 4.41 13.43 -4.09
N ASP A 19 3.71 14.06 -3.14
CA ASP A 19 2.82 13.35 -2.25
C ASP A 19 1.76 12.53 -3.03
N PRO A 20 1.48 11.27 -2.65
CA PRO A 20 0.52 10.42 -3.37
C PRO A 20 -0.88 11.04 -3.50
N PHE A 21 -1.33 11.81 -2.51
CA PHE A 21 -2.61 12.50 -2.58
C PHE A 21 -2.57 13.63 -3.61
N VAL A 22 -1.47 14.39 -3.69
CA VAL A 22 -1.28 15.41 -4.73
C VAL A 22 -1.33 14.77 -6.12
N LEU A 23 -0.66 13.64 -6.31
CA LEU A 23 -0.73 12.88 -7.57
C LEU A 23 -2.17 12.44 -7.89
N ALA A 24 -2.91 11.92 -6.93
CA ALA A 24 -4.28 11.48 -7.12
C ALA A 24 -5.22 12.62 -7.55
N VAL A 25 -5.11 13.78 -6.90
CA VAL A 25 -5.88 14.98 -7.27
C VAL A 25 -5.48 15.48 -8.65
N LEU A 26 -4.18 15.60 -8.94
CA LEU A 26 -3.68 16.06 -10.24
C LEU A 26 -4.14 15.14 -11.38
N LEU A 27 -4.02 13.82 -11.19
CA LEU A 27 -4.48 12.85 -12.17
C LEU A 27 -5.99 12.93 -12.36
N THR A 28 -6.78 13.13 -11.30
CA THR A 28 -8.23 13.31 -11.40
C THR A 28 -8.59 14.53 -12.26
N MET A 29 -7.88 15.64 -12.07
CA MET A 29 -8.09 16.85 -12.89
C MET A 29 -7.68 16.63 -14.34
N ILE A 30 -6.53 16.00 -14.58
CA ILE A 30 -6.03 15.70 -15.93
C ILE A 30 -7.00 14.76 -16.65
N THR A 31 -7.45 13.68 -16.01
CA THR A 31 -8.38 12.74 -16.62
C THR A 31 -9.75 13.37 -16.85
N ALA A 32 -10.20 14.29 -15.98
CA ALA A 32 -11.43 15.04 -16.22
C ALA A 32 -11.32 15.94 -17.47
N VAL A 33 -10.22 16.67 -17.65
CA VAL A 33 -9.97 17.48 -18.86
C VAL A 33 -9.94 16.59 -20.09
N LEU A 34 -9.16 15.51 -20.06
CA LEU A 34 -9.05 14.56 -21.18
C LEU A 34 -10.41 13.93 -21.54
N ALA A 35 -11.22 13.58 -20.55
CA ALA A 35 -12.56 13.05 -20.78
C ALA A 35 -13.48 14.08 -21.46
N LEU A 36 -13.44 15.35 -21.07
CA LEU A 36 -14.25 16.40 -21.69
C LEU A 36 -13.80 16.74 -23.12
N THR A 37 -12.50 16.72 -23.39
CA THR A 37 -11.95 17.10 -24.70
C THR A 37 -11.92 15.96 -25.70
N LEU A 38 -11.51 14.76 -25.26
CA LEU A 38 -11.26 13.60 -26.11
C LEU A 38 -12.21 12.42 -25.85
N GLY A 39 -12.93 12.42 -24.72
CA GLY A 39 -13.77 11.31 -24.31
C GLY A 39 -15.08 11.20 -25.09
N THR A 40 -15.49 9.96 -25.34
CA THR A 40 -16.83 9.62 -25.80
C THR A 40 -17.74 9.37 -24.58
N PHE A 41 -19.01 9.78 -24.68
CA PHE A 41 -19.97 9.70 -23.57
C PHE A 41 -21.14 8.78 -23.95
N PRO A 42 -20.89 7.45 -24.02
CA PRO A 42 -21.93 6.49 -24.37
C PRO A 42 -23.02 6.45 -23.30
N GLY A 43 -24.29 6.55 -23.71
CA GLY A 43 -25.43 6.54 -22.79
C GLY A 43 -25.76 7.90 -22.15
N LYS A 44 -25.03 8.97 -22.48
CA LYS A 44 -25.43 10.34 -22.15
C LYS A 44 -26.68 10.72 -22.95
N ALA A 45 -27.68 11.32 -22.31
CA ALA A 45 -28.89 11.74 -23.01
C ALA A 45 -28.62 12.90 -23.99
N GLU A 46 -29.42 12.99 -25.06
CA GLU A 46 -29.37 14.13 -25.97
C GLU A 46 -29.74 15.42 -25.23
N GLY A 47 -28.88 16.44 -25.33
CA GLY A 47 -29.03 17.72 -24.63
C GLY A 47 -28.42 17.79 -23.23
N GLU A 48 -27.97 16.67 -22.66
CA GLU A 48 -27.33 16.67 -21.33
C GLU A 48 -25.91 17.29 -21.38
N SER A 49 -25.53 18.03 -20.33
CA SER A 49 -24.19 18.60 -20.22
C SER A 49 -23.14 17.49 -20.02
N ARG A 50 -22.08 17.52 -20.84
CA ARG A 50 -20.94 16.58 -20.70
C ARG A 50 -20.27 16.69 -19.32
N VAL A 51 -20.28 17.88 -18.73
CA VAL A 51 -19.70 18.14 -17.41
C VAL A 51 -20.52 17.48 -16.31
N LEU A 52 -21.85 17.61 -16.35
CA LEU A 52 -22.73 17.00 -15.35
C LEU A 52 -22.64 15.47 -15.42
N TYR A 53 -22.73 14.91 -16.63
CA TYR A 53 -22.58 13.47 -16.82
C TYR A 53 -21.24 12.93 -16.30
N LEU A 54 -20.13 13.66 -16.52
CA LEU A 54 -18.82 13.27 -16.01
C LEU A 54 -18.75 13.31 -14.48
N LEU A 55 -19.31 14.35 -13.85
CA LEU A 55 -19.39 14.44 -12.39
C LEU A 55 -20.24 13.30 -11.82
N ASP A 56 -21.31 12.94 -12.51
CA ASP A 56 -22.20 11.84 -12.14
C ASP A 56 -21.48 10.49 -12.23
N SER A 57 -20.73 10.27 -13.31
CA SER A 57 -19.89 9.08 -13.47
C SER A 57 -18.78 9.02 -12.40
N TRP A 58 -18.19 10.17 -12.05
CA TRP A 58 -17.15 10.23 -11.02
C TRP A 58 -17.70 9.94 -9.61
N ARG A 59 -18.90 10.45 -9.27
CA ARG A 59 -19.55 10.22 -7.98
C ARG A 59 -20.43 8.96 -7.94
N ALA A 60 -20.54 8.22 -9.03
CA ALA A 60 -21.29 6.97 -9.07
C ALA A 60 -20.57 5.86 -8.27
N GLY A 61 -21.28 4.75 -8.03
CA GLY A 61 -20.77 3.62 -7.25
C GLY A 61 -19.57 2.91 -7.89
N ASP A 62 -19.46 2.97 -9.21
CA ASP A 62 -18.35 2.46 -10.02
C ASP A 62 -17.20 3.45 -10.17
N GLY A 63 -17.43 4.73 -9.85
CA GLY A 63 -16.44 5.81 -9.79
C GLY A 63 -15.68 5.85 -8.46
N LEU A 64 -15.61 7.03 -7.83
CA LEU A 64 -14.84 7.28 -6.60
C LEU A 64 -15.25 6.33 -5.46
N TRP A 65 -16.55 6.08 -5.28
CA TRP A 65 -17.04 5.30 -4.14
C TRP A 65 -16.65 3.83 -4.18
N ARG A 66 -16.29 3.29 -5.36
CA ARG A 66 -15.72 1.95 -5.46
C ARG A 66 -14.46 1.80 -4.61
N PHE A 67 -13.66 2.87 -4.52
CA PHE A 67 -12.44 2.90 -3.73
C PHE A 67 -12.70 2.97 -2.22
N LEU A 68 -13.89 3.35 -1.77
CA LEU A 68 -14.21 3.35 -0.34
C LEU A 68 -14.28 1.90 0.19
N ALA A 69 -15.01 1.03 -0.52
CA ALA A 69 -15.09 -0.38 -0.15
C ALA A 69 -13.71 -1.06 -0.23
N PHE A 70 -12.96 -0.79 -1.29
CA PHE A 70 -11.57 -1.25 -1.43
C PHE A 70 -10.67 -0.72 -0.30
N GLY A 71 -10.74 0.57 0.02
CA GLY A 71 -9.98 1.20 1.09
C GLY A 71 -10.30 0.58 2.45
N MET A 72 -11.57 0.32 2.73
CA MET A 72 -11.99 -0.40 3.93
C MET A 72 -11.37 -1.81 4.00
N GLN A 73 -11.37 -2.56 2.90
CA GLN A 73 -10.73 -3.88 2.84
C GLN A 73 -9.23 -3.78 3.17
N MET A 74 -8.53 -2.78 2.61
CA MET A 74 -7.11 -2.56 2.88
C MET A 74 -6.84 -2.16 4.33
N CYS A 75 -7.68 -1.29 4.92
CA CYS A 75 -7.63 -0.95 6.33
C CYS A 75 -7.82 -2.19 7.22
N LEU A 76 -8.81 -3.03 6.93
CA LEU A 76 -9.05 -4.25 7.69
C LEU A 76 -7.86 -5.21 7.60
N ILE A 77 -7.24 -5.36 6.43
CA ILE A 77 -6.04 -6.21 6.29
C ILE A 77 -4.92 -5.73 7.21
N LEU A 78 -4.65 -4.42 7.27
CA LEU A 78 -3.61 -3.85 8.13
C LEU A 78 -3.97 -3.98 9.63
N VAL A 79 -5.19 -3.62 10.01
CA VAL A 79 -5.64 -3.65 11.41
C VAL A 79 -5.67 -5.08 11.94
N THR A 80 -6.21 -6.03 11.17
CA THR A 80 -6.24 -7.45 11.57
C THR A 80 -4.84 -8.07 11.56
N GLY A 81 -3.99 -7.73 10.59
CA GLY A 81 -2.59 -8.12 10.58
C GLY A 81 -1.85 -7.63 11.84
N HIS A 82 -2.09 -6.38 12.25
CA HIS A 82 -1.53 -5.82 13.46
C HIS A 82 -2.07 -6.49 14.74
N ALA A 83 -3.38 -6.69 14.82
CA ALA A 83 -4.02 -7.36 15.95
C ALA A 83 -3.47 -8.78 16.14
N LEU A 84 -3.30 -9.52 15.04
CA LEU A 84 -2.72 -10.87 15.06
C LEU A 84 -1.23 -10.85 15.42
N ALA A 85 -0.44 -9.92 14.87
CA ALA A 85 0.97 -9.75 15.22
C ALA A 85 1.18 -9.45 16.71
N SER A 86 0.24 -8.71 17.31
CA SER A 86 0.26 -8.32 18.72
C SER A 86 -0.29 -9.40 19.66
N SER A 87 -0.80 -10.51 19.11
CA SER A 87 -1.31 -11.61 19.92
C SER A 87 -0.19 -12.35 20.64
N GLY A 88 -0.49 -12.86 21.85
CA GLY A 88 0.47 -13.62 22.67
C GLY A 88 1.15 -14.79 21.93
N PRO A 89 0.43 -15.61 21.13
CA PRO A 89 1.05 -16.69 20.37
C PRO A 89 2.09 -16.22 19.34
N ILE A 90 1.76 -15.18 18.56
CA ILE A 90 2.69 -14.66 17.55
C ILE A 90 3.89 -13.99 18.21
N ARG A 91 3.67 -13.27 19.33
CA ARG A 91 4.79 -12.66 20.05
C ARG A 91 5.79 -13.69 20.57
N LYS A 92 5.30 -14.79 21.19
CA LYS A 92 6.17 -15.89 21.64
C LYS A 92 6.96 -16.52 20.50
N LEU A 93 6.34 -16.66 19.32
CA LEU A 93 7.01 -17.18 18.14
C LEU A 93 8.11 -16.23 17.65
N ILE A 94 7.83 -14.92 17.61
CA ILE A 94 8.83 -13.91 17.25
C ILE A 94 10.03 -13.97 18.22
N ASP A 95 9.78 -14.00 19.52
CA ASP A 95 10.84 -14.06 20.54
C ASP A 95 11.71 -15.32 20.38
N ALA A 96 11.08 -16.47 20.11
CA ALA A 96 11.79 -17.74 19.86
C ALA A 96 12.63 -17.69 18.58
N LEU A 97 12.09 -17.13 17.50
CA LEU A 97 12.82 -16.96 16.24
C LEU A 97 13.98 -15.96 16.40
N ALA A 98 13.79 -14.89 17.17
CA ALA A 98 14.79 -13.85 17.37
C ALA A 98 16.09 -14.38 18.02
N ALA A 99 16.01 -15.43 18.83
CA ALA A 99 17.15 -16.05 19.50
C ALA A 99 17.97 -17.01 18.60
N MET A 100 17.50 -17.34 17.40
CA MET A 100 18.15 -18.34 16.52
C MET A 100 19.38 -17.84 15.72
N PRO A 101 19.41 -16.61 15.16
CA PRO A 101 20.50 -16.17 14.30
C PRO A 101 21.81 -16.00 15.07
N LYS A 102 22.91 -16.47 14.47
CA LYS A 102 24.27 -16.32 15.02
C LYS A 102 25.15 -15.35 14.24
N SER A 103 24.63 -14.77 13.15
CA SER A 103 25.34 -13.81 12.29
C SER A 103 24.35 -12.84 11.65
N GLY A 104 24.80 -11.63 11.33
CA GLY A 104 23.96 -10.60 10.71
C GLY A 104 23.40 -11.00 9.34
N GLY A 105 24.17 -11.75 8.53
CA GLY A 105 23.69 -12.27 7.25
C GLY A 105 22.57 -13.31 7.43
N GLY A 106 22.72 -14.22 8.40
CA GLY A 106 21.69 -15.19 8.74
C GLY A 106 20.43 -14.55 9.32
N ALA A 107 20.59 -13.50 10.14
CA ALA A 107 19.49 -12.69 10.65
C ALA A 107 18.67 -12.08 9.51
N ALA A 108 19.32 -11.38 8.57
CA ALA A 108 18.64 -10.75 7.44
C ALA A 108 17.88 -11.77 6.57
N ALA A 109 18.49 -12.92 6.28
CA ALA A 109 17.86 -13.98 5.49
C ALA A 109 16.64 -14.59 6.21
N MET A 110 16.75 -14.85 7.52
CA MET A 110 15.66 -15.40 8.32
C MET A 110 14.51 -14.42 8.47
N ILE A 111 14.79 -13.15 8.77
CA ILE A 111 13.78 -12.08 8.84
C ILE A 111 13.02 -11.98 7.52
N GLY A 112 13.75 -11.94 6.39
CA GLY A 112 13.14 -11.90 5.07
C GLY A 112 12.24 -13.12 4.79
N LEU A 113 12.71 -14.32 5.10
CA LEU A 113 11.93 -15.55 4.92
C LEU A 113 10.65 -15.54 5.76
N VAL A 114 10.75 -15.18 7.05
CA VAL A 114 9.60 -15.11 7.96
C VAL A 114 8.62 -14.05 7.47
N ALA A 115 9.09 -12.86 7.09
CA ALA A 115 8.25 -11.80 6.54
C ALA A 115 7.49 -12.25 5.29
N VAL A 116 8.14 -13.00 4.39
CA VAL A 116 7.50 -13.57 3.19
C VAL A 116 6.44 -14.60 3.57
N VAL A 117 6.76 -15.56 4.45
CA VAL A 117 5.82 -16.62 4.86
C VAL A 117 4.57 -16.02 5.52
N PHE A 118 4.75 -15.10 6.46
CA PHE A 118 3.63 -14.40 7.10
C PHE A 118 2.89 -13.51 6.10
N GLY A 119 3.62 -12.90 5.17
CA GLY A 119 3.08 -12.09 4.08
C GLY A 119 2.18 -12.86 3.11
N LEU A 120 2.47 -14.14 2.86
CA LEU A 120 1.62 -15.02 2.05
C LEU A 120 0.26 -15.30 2.69
N VAL A 121 0.20 -15.32 4.03
CA VAL A 121 -1.06 -15.47 4.76
C VAL A 121 -1.81 -14.15 4.78
N ASN A 122 -1.11 -13.08 5.16
CA ASN A 122 -1.62 -11.72 5.18
C ASN A 122 -0.43 -10.77 4.97
N TRP A 123 -0.43 -10.05 3.86
CA TRP A 123 0.68 -9.16 3.51
C TRP A 123 0.93 -8.07 4.57
N GLY A 124 -0.10 -7.54 5.23
CA GLY A 124 0.05 -6.62 6.36
C GLY A 124 0.71 -7.25 7.59
N LEU A 125 0.37 -8.51 7.89
CA LEU A 125 1.01 -9.29 8.96
C LEU A 125 2.49 -9.52 8.69
N GLY A 126 2.86 -9.88 7.46
CA GLY A 126 4.26 -10.08 7.05
C GLY A 126 5.13 -8.84 7.27
N LEU A 127 4.60 -7.64 6.96
CA LEU A 127 5.28 -6.36 7.21
C LEU A 127 5.51 -6.13 8.71
N ILE A 128 4.49 -6.34 9.53
CA ILE A 128 4.56 -6.06 10.98
C ILE A 128 5.44 -7.08 11.69
N VAL A 129 5.26 -8.38 11.42
CA VAL A 129 6.08 -9.45 12.00
C VAL A 129 7.54 -9.31 11.57
N GLY A 130 7.80 -8.99 10.31
CA GLY A 130 9.16 -8.75 9.82
C GLY A 130 9.84 -7.57 10.55
N ALA A 131 9.12 -6.47 10.74
CA ALA A 131 9.63 -5.31 11.48
C ALA A 131 9.88 -5.60 12.96
N LEU A 132 8.94 -6.31 13.62
CA LEU A 132 9.09 -6.71 15.03
C LEU A 132 10.27 -7.67 15.21
N LEU A 133 10.39 -8.68 14.35
CA LEU A 133 11.48 -9.64 14.40
C LEU A 133 12.83 -8.97 14.11
N ALA A 134 12.90 -8.05 13.15
CA ALA A 134 14.12 -7.28 12.90
C ALA A 134 14.55 -6.46 14.12
N ARG A 135 13.59 -5.78 14.77
CA ARG A 135 13.86 -5.01 15.99
C ARG A 135 14.34 -5.91 17.14
N ASP A 136 13.74 -7.09 17.30
CA ASP A 136 14.02 -7.97 18.43
C ASP A 136 15.30 -8.81 18.22
N VAL A 137 15.75 -8.99 16.97
CA VAL A 137 17.04 -9.61 16.62
C VAL A 137 18.23 -8.63 16.78
N GLY A 138 18.01 -7.34 16.52
CA GLY A 138 19.04 -6.28 16.64
C GLY A 138 19.29 -5.52 15.35
#